data_AF-A0A973JUQ4-F1
#
_entry.id   AF-A0A973JUQ4-F1
#
_cell.length_a   1.000
_cell.length_b   1.000
_cell.length_c   1.000
_cell.angle_alpha   90.00
_cell.angle_beta   90.00
_cell.angle_gamma   90.00
#
_symmetry.space_group_name_H-M   'P 1'
#
loop_
_entity.id
_entity.type
_entity.pdbx_description
1 polymer ?
#
loop_
_entity_poly.entity_id
_entity_poly.type
_entity_poly.pdbx_seq_one_letter_code
_entity_poly.pdbx_strand_id
1 'polypeptide(L)'
;MGRAMRSLLVSAIACALLLLCFDRALNAIHPNDYTIRAGNVRSGFLLPNFHDFEQREDGSSYRWSRPESMIVIGPVGSGGPTLVTLSLGGRPEPATLRLAISGLATYPLEASVVPRRYAFLVPSSGQPETRIAIQSPAYSAPGDPRELGFILESVHIHLFSDTPRFPPPVFFALQLAALSGFALCLWRVRLPWLVATVVLGAALIAAIWVWLLPYAFLYLQRLAVAAWVLVALSWWVVPRLERSRWLAGPTEARMLWGIALGAMILRLVGVLYPPFGGQDLSYHHLPRLGRAIMGGLIIIEPSSEFRGGSIINPPGLYLLLMPGLLLTHDWLGFVQGVLALLDGCSALLVGLLARRLGGGRTAALIAASLYAASPTAFAAHFFGFYTQIFGQWLMAPIGLVLMDEALAYRRRWLIAGALLLVATLTHIGVAILGCTWLAWAWLITLPVERRRGRPRALATVALILAGVGALAIMLLYADFLPTALSRPLNGAVPTGANWFPGATPFLARGMLLAFG
;
A
#
# COMPACT_ATOMS: atom_id res chain seq x y z
N MET A 1 3.82 -43.26 -2.33
CA MET A 1 3.50 -41.88 -1.89
C MET A 1 3.55 -41.82 -0.36
N GLY A 2 4.42 -40.98 0.23
CA GLY A 2 4.58 -40.89 1.69
C GLY A 2 3.38 -40.26 2.42
N ARG A 3 3.23 -40.52 3.72
CA ARG A 3 2.13 -39.99 4.57
C ARG A 3 1.93 -38.48 4.44
N ALA A 4 3.02 -37.71 4.33
CA ALA A 4 2.98 -36.25 4.18
C ALA A 4 2.24 -35.79 2.91
N MET A 5 2.44 -36.48 1.78
CA MET A 5 1.78 -36.11 0.52
C MET A 5 0.27 -36.40 0.57
N ARG A 6 -0.15 -37.47 1.27
CA ARG A 6 -1.57 -37.76 1.50
C ARG A 6 -2.21 -36.68 2.37
N SER A 7 -1.56 -36.26 3.46
CA SER A 7 -2.07 -35.19 4.31
C SER A 7 -2.21 -33.86 3.56
N LEU A 8 -1.21 -33.49 2.76
CA LEU A 8 -1.28 -32.27 1.93
C LEU A 8 -2.43 -32.32 0.92
N LEU A 9 -2.63 -33.44 0.24
CA LEU A 9 -3.71 -33.63 -0.71
C LEU A 9 -5.08 -33.52 -0.02
N VAL A 10 -5.27 -34.18 1.12
CA VAL A 10 -6.52 -34.11 1.89
C VAL A 10 -6.81 -32.68 2.35
N SER A 11 -5.79 -31.96 2.85
CA SER A 11 -5.95 -30.56 3.24
C SER A 11 -6.29 -29.65 2.06
N ALA A 12 -5.67 -29.86 0.90
CA ALA A 12 -5.97 -29.09 -0.31
C ALA A 12 -7.41 -29.31 -0.78
N ILE A 13 -7.87 -30.57 -0.82
CA ILE A 13 -9.26 -30.92 -1.16
C ILE A 13 -10.23 -30.30 -0.15
N ALA A 14 -9.95 -30.39 1.15
CA ALA A 14 -10.79 -29.79 2.18
C ALA A 14 -10.88 -28.27 2.04
N CYS A 15 -9.78 -27.58 1.74
CA CYS A 15 -9.78 -26.12 1.50
C CYS A 15 -10.60 -25.77 0.26
N ALA A 16 -10.47 -26.52 -0.83
CA ALA A 16 -11.23 -26.31 -2.05
C ALA A 16 -12.74 -26.50 -1.82
N LEU A 17 -13.15 -27.58 -1.15
CA LEU A 17 -14.54 -27.82 -0.81
C LEU A 17 -15.11 -26.74 0.12
N LEU A 18 -14.32 -26.31 1.10
CA LEU A 18 -14.72 -25.25 2.02
C LEU A 18 -14.94 -23.91 1.30
N LEU A 19 -14.03 -23.53 0.39
CA LEU A 19 -14.19 -22.33 -0.45
C LEU A 19 -15.46 -22.42 -1.29
N LEU A 20 -15.68 -23.54 -1.99
CA LEU A 20 -16.90 -23.75 -2.78
C LEU A 20 -18.18 -23.62 -1.95
N CYS A 21 -18.19 -24.19 -0.74
CA CYS A 21 -19.31 -24.06 0.19
C CYS A 21 -19.55 -22.60 0.58
N PHE A 22 -18.50 -21.84 0.92
CA PHE A 22 -18.65 -20.43 1.28
C PHE A 22 -19.06 -19.57 0.08
N ASP A 23 -18.46 -19.76 -1.10
CA ASP A 23 -18.85 -19.06 -2.32
C ASP A 23 -20.33 -19.32 -2.62
N ARG A 24 -20.78 -20.58 -2.52
CA ARG A 24 -22.17 -20.94 -2.78
C ARG A 24 -23.14 -20.32 -1.77
N ALA A 25 -22.79 -20.35 -0.48
CA ALA A 25 -23.62 -19.81 0.60
C ALA A 25 -23.71 -18.29 0.51
N LEU A 26 -22.59 -17.60 0.30
CA LEU A 26 -22.54 -16.14 0.20
C LEU A 26 -23.25 -15.65 -1.06
N ASN A 27 -23.09 -16.33 -2.21
CA ASN A 27 -23.83 -16.00 -3.43
C ASN A 27 -25.34 -16.20 -3.31
N ALA A 28 -25.80 -17.05 -2.38
CA ALA A 28 -27.23 -17.29 -2.14
C ALA A 28 -27.89 -16.16 -1.34
N ILE A 29 -27.12 -15.47 -0.48
CA ILE A 29 -27.64 -14.43 0.41
C ILE A 29 -27.36 -13.01 -0.07
N HIS A 30 -26.39 -12.82 -0.97
CA HIS A 30 -25.97 -11.49 -1.41
C HIS A 30 -26.89 -10.96 -2.54
N PRO A 31 -27.25 -9.67 -2.51
CA PRO A 31 -28.01 -9.04 -3.59
C PRO A 31 -27.25 -9.09 -4.91
N ASN A 32 -27.97 -9.20 -6.03
CA ASN A 32 -27.37 -9.28 -7.36
C ASN A 32 -27.04 -7.92 -7.99
N ASP A 33 -27.16 -6.86 -7.20
CA ASP A 33 -27.02 -5.48 -7.63
C ASP A 33 -25.70 -4.89 -7.15
N TYR A 34 -24.93 -4.36 -8.10
CA TYR A 34 -23.69 -3.63 -7.84
C TYR A 34 -23.78 -2.27 -8.49
N THR A 35 -23.23 -1.26 -7.81
CA THR A 35 -23.18 0.11 -8.33
C THR A 35 -21.76 0.64 -8.23
N ILE A 36 -21.21 1.01 -9.37
CA ILE A 36 -19.96 1.78 -9.47
C ILE A 36 -20.36 3.23 -9.67
N ARG A 37 -20.11 4.08 -8.67
CA ARG A 37 -20.31 5.53 -8.79
C ARG A 37 -19.06 6.14 -9.40
N ALA A 38 -19.17 6.77 -10.56
CA ALA A 38 -18.03 7.36 -11.27
C ALA A 38 -17.41 8.48 -10.46
N GLY A 39 -18.22 9.25 -9.75
CA GLY A 39 -17.74 10.34 -8.92
C GLY A 39 -17.15 9.93 -7.56
N ASN A 40 -16.59 8.72 -7.47
CA ASN A 40 -15.82 8.24 -6.33
C ASN A 40 -14.36 8.06 -6.76
N VAL A 41 -13.40 8.53 -5.96
CA VAL A 41 -11.95 8.29 -6.14
C VAL A 41 -11.67 6.80 -6.42
N ARG A 42 -12.40 5.93 -5.71
CA ARG A 42 -12.31 4.47 -5.75
C ARG A 42 -12.66 3.83 -7.08
N SER A 43 -13.43 4.51 -7.93
CA SER A 43 -13.89 3.98 -9.22
C SER A 43 -12.87 4.14 -10.35
N GLY A 44 -11.83 4.95 -10.17
CA GLY A 44 -10.84 5.23 -11.21
C GLY A 44 -10.18 3.97 -11.79
N PHE A 45 -9.96 2.94 -10.96
CA PHE A 45 -9.41 1.64 -11.41
C PHE A 45 -10.30 0.88 -12.39
N LEU A 46 -11.61 1.11 -12.32
CA LEU A 46 -12.59 0.50 -13.22
C LEU A 46 -12.89 1.39 -14.43
N LEU A 47 -12.35 2.60 -14.45
CA LEU A 47 -12.63 3.66 -15.42
C LEU A 47 -11.32 4.18 -16.05
N PRO A 48 -10.50 3.33 -16.71
CA PRO A 48 -9.34 3.79 -17.45
C PRO A 48 -9.73 4.81 -18.54
N ASN A 49 -8.86 5.80 -18.73
CA ASN A 49 -9.06 6.94 -19.64
C ASN A 49 -10.30 7.80 -19.31
N PHE A 50 -10.62 7.94 -18.03
CA PHE A 50 -11.48 9.00 -17.53
C PHE A 50 -10.63 10.06 -16.82
N HIS A 51 -11.12 11.30 -16.82
CA HIS A 51 -10.56 12.37 -16.01
C HIS A 51 -10.92 12.17 -14.53
N ASP A 52 -10.34 13.00 -13.66
CA ASP A 52 -10.70 13.02 -12.24
C ASP A 52 -12.19 13.32 -12.03
N PHE A 53 -12.69 12.92 -10.86
CA PHE A 53 -14.10 13.12 -10.57
C PHE A 53 -14.41 14.59 -10.28
N GLU A 54 -15.61 15.00 -10.67
CA GLU A 54 -16.16 16.32 -10.45
C GLU A 54 -17.46 16.20 -9.66
N GLN A 55 -17.86 17.29 -9.02
CA GLN A 55 -19.13 17.41 -8.31
C GLN A 55 -19.96 18.53 -8.94
N ARG A 56 -21.26 18.28 -9.11
CA ARG A 56 -22.25 19.31 -9.47
C ARG A 56 -22.70 20.07 -8.23
N GLU A 57 -23.41 21.17 -8.45
CA GLU A 57 -24.03 21.96 -7.39
C GLU A 57 -25.05 21.17 -6.56
N ASP A 58 -25.70 20.15 -7.15
CA ASP A 58 -26.63 19.26 -6.45
C ASP A 58 -25.93 18.18 -5.60
N GLY A 59 -24.60 18.18 -5.54
CA GLY A 59 -23.79 17.20 -4.83
C GLY A 59 -23.64 15.85 -5.54
N SER A 60 -24.26 15.67 -6.71
CA SER A 60 -24.00 14.51 -7.56
C SER A 60 -22.58 14.56 -8.12
N SER A 61 -21.96 13.41 -8.27
CA SER A 61 -20.58 13.29 -8.69
C SER A 61 -20.45 12.47 -9.97
N TYR A 62 -19.57 12.92 -10.87
CA TYR A 62 -19.42 12.37 -12.21
C TYR A 62 -17.96 12.37 -12.65
N ARG A 63 -17.67 11.73 -13.80
CA ARG A 63 -16.39 11.84 -14.50
C ARG A 63 -16.63 12.13 -15.97
N TRP A 64 -15.80 13.02 -16.51
CA TRP A 64 -15.64 13.12 -17.95
C TRP A 64 -14.78 11.97 -18.47
N SER A 65 -15.25 11.28 -19.51
CA SER A 65 -14.41 10.35 -20.26
C SER A 65 -13.43 11.13 -21.14
N ARG A 66 -12.34 10.47 -21.57
CA ARG A 66 -11.60 10.86 -22.77
C ARG A 66 -12.34 10.37 -24.03
N PRO A 67 -11.92 10.79 -25.25
CA PRO A 67 -12.52 10.31 -26.50
C PRO A 67 -12.51 8.78 -26.63
N GLU A 68 -11.42 8.14 -26.20
CA GLU A 68 -11.33 6.69 -26.07
C GLU A 68 -11.31 6.30 -24.60
N SER A 69 -12.39 5.66 -24.15
CA SER A 69 -12.56 5.29 -22.75
C SER A 69 -12.96 3.83 -22.61
N MET A 70 -12.73 3.28 -21.43
CA MET A 70 -13.08 1.89 -21.15
C MET A 70 -13.60 1.76 -19.73
N ILE A 71 -14.65 0.96 -19.59
CA ILE A 71 -15.16 0.51 -18.29
C ILE A 71 -14.73 -0.94 -18.14
N VAL A 72 -13.96 -1.22 -17.11
CA VAL A 72 -13.50 -2.57 -16.76
C VAL A 72 -14.29 -3.03 -15.56
N ILE A 73 -15.02 -4.12 -15.72
CA ILE A 73 -15.78 -4.73 -14.64
C ILE A 73 -15.21 -6.14 -14.46
N GLY A 74 -15.24 -6.67 -13.23
CA GLY A 74 -14.93 -8.07 -12.94
C GLY A 74 -15.78 -9.06 -13.79
N PRO A 75 -15.77 -10.36 -13.49
CA PRO A 75 -16.39 -11.40 -14.32
C PRO A 75 -17.92 -11.41 -14.17
N VAL A 76 -18.49 -10.32 -14.62
CA VAL A 76 -19.88 -10.11 -14.95
C VAL A 76 -20.17 -11.06 -16.10
N GLY A 77 -21.00 -12.08 -15.85
CA GLY A 77 -21.31 -13.11 -16.83
C GLY A 77 -20.96 -14.54 -16.42
N SER A 78 -20.25 -14.75 -15.30
CA SER A 78 -19.80 -16.08 -14.85
C SER A 78 -20.89 -17.06 -14.40
N GLY A 79 -22.17 -16.68 -14.48
CA GLY A 79 -23.31 -17.53 -14.13
C GLY A 79 -24.61 -17.15 -14.82
N GLY A 80 -24.54 -16.48 -15.98
CA GLY A 80 -25.72 -16.05 -16.74
C GLY A 80 -25.56 -14.68 -17.40
N PRO A 81 -26.58 -14.23 -18.16
CA PRO A 81 -26.60 -12.87 -18.69
C PRO A 81 -26.54 -11.85 -17.55
N THR A 82 -25.97 -10.68 -17.82
CA THR A 82 -25.95 -9.56 -16.87
C THR A 82 -26.56 -8.34 -17.53
N LEU A 83 -27.46 -7.65 -16.83
CA LEU A 83 -27.89 -6.31 -17.21
C LEU A 83 -26.86 -5.28 -16.72
N VAL A 84 -26.26 -4.54 -17.64
CA VAL A 84 -25.44 -3.38 -17.33
C VAL A 84 -26.19 -2.13 -17.72
N THR A 85 -26.35 -1.21 -16.77
CA THR A 85 -26.99 0.08 -16.98
C THR A 85 -25.98 1.20 -16.77
N LEU A 86 -25.70 1.96 -17.82
CA LEU A 86 -24.88 3.16 -17.78
C LEU A 86 -25.77 4.38 -17.54
N SER A 87 -25.48 5.14 -16.50
CA SER A 87 -26.08 6.46 -16.28
C SER A 87 -25.14 7.52 -16.84
N LEU A 88 -25.53 8.11 -17.97
CA LEU A 88 -24.78 9.18 -18.61
C LEU A 88 -25.38 10.54 -18.23
N GLY A 89 -24.52 11.49 -17.89
CA GLY A 89 -24.91 12.88 -17.72
C GLY A 89 -25.21 13.57 -19.05
N GLY A 90 -25.84 14.74 -18.99
CA GLY A 90 -26.06 15.57 -20.17
C GLY A 90 -24.75 16.16 -20.71
N ARG A 91 -24.56 16.16 -22.03
CA ARG A 91 -23.46 16.87 -22.69
C ARG A 91 -23.89 18.26 -23.12
N PRO A 92 -22.99 19.24 -23.27
CA PRO A 92 -23.35 20.52 -23.88
C PRO A 92 -23.87 20.39 -25.32
N GLU A 93 -23.33 19.41 -26.06
CA GLU A 93 -23.71 19.11 -27.44
C GLU A 93 -23.96 17.60 -27.62
N PRO A 94 -24.98 17.20 -28.40
CA PRO A 94 -25.26 15.78 -28.64
C PRO A 94 -24.18 15.14 -29.50
N ALA A 95 -23.87 13.86 -29.28
CA ALA A 95 -22.92 13.12 -30.08
C ALA A 95 -23.24 11.62 -30.15
N THR A 96 -22.85 10.97 -31.24
CA THR A 96 -22.95 9.51 -31.36
C THR A 96 -21.72 8.85 -30.74
N LEU A 97 -21.93 8.06 -29.70
CA LEU A 97 -20.94 7.18 -29.08
C LEU A 97 -20.93 5.83 -29.80
N ARG A 98 -19.77 5.16 -29.84
CA ARG A 98 -19.66 3.76 -30.28
C ARG A 98 -19.26 2.91 -29.09
N LEU A 99 -20.12 1.97 -28.72
CA LEU A 99 -19.91 1.07 -27.59
C LEU A 99 -19.55 -0.33 -28.10
N ALA A 100 -18.42 -0.87 -27.66
CA ALA A 100 -17.99 -2.24 -27.92
C ALA A 100 -17.85 -3.00 -26.61
N ILE A 101 -18.48 -4.17 -26.51
CA ILE A 101 -18.46 -5.00 -25.30
C ILE A 101 -17.60 -6.24 -25.57
N SER A 102 -16.45 -6.35 -24.91
CA SER A 102 -15.56 -7.52 -24.94
C SER A 102 -15.26 -8.07 -26.35
N GLY A 103 -15.09 -7.18 -27.32
CA GLY A 103 -14.82 -7.52 -28.72
C GLY A 103 -16.05 -7.93 -29.56
N LEU A 104 -17.26 -7.83 -29.01
CA LEU A 104 -18.51 -7.96 -29.76
C LEU A 104 -18.78 -6.74 -30.64
N ALA A 105 -19.83 -6.84 -31.47
CA ALA A 105 -20.28 -5.79 -32.36
C ALA A 105 -20.36 -4.41 -31.69
N THR A 106 -20.01 -3.37 -32.44
CA THR A 106 -20.12 -1.99 -31.99
C THR A 106 -21.56 -1.50 -32.12
N TYR A 107 -22.12 -0.98 -31.03
CA TYR A 107 -23.46 -0.39 -30.99
C TYR A 107 -23.37 1.13 -30.95
N PRO A 108 -24.08 1.86 -31.82
CA PRO A 108 -24.20 3.30 -31.70
C PRO A 108 -25.11 3.67 -30.52
N LEU A 109 -24.72 4.65 -29.72
CA LEU A 109 -25.51 5.24 -28.65
C LEU A 109 -25.52 6.76 -28.81
N GLU A 110 -26.61 7.43 -28.47
CA GLU A 110 -26.65 8.90 -28.53
C GLU A 110 -26.36 9.52 -27.16
N ALA A 111 -25.24 10.21 -27.00
CA ALA A 111 -25.10 11.11 -25.87
C ALA A 111 -25.93 12.38 -26.15
N SER A 112 -26.87 12.71 -25.27
CA SER A 112 -27.81 13.83 -25.44
C SER A 112 -27.45 15.00 -24.53
N VAL A 113 -28.13 16.12 -24.74
CA VAL A 113 -28.03 17.30 -23.88
C VAL A 113 -28.62 17.07 -22.49
N VAL A 114 -29.56 16.12 -22.39
CA VAL A 114 -30.23 15.70 -21.16
C VAL A 114 -29.63 14.37 -20.70
N PRO A 115 -29.47 14.13 -19.38
CA PRO A 115 -29.03 12.84 -18.84
C PRO A 115 -29.89 11.67 -19.35
N ARG A 116 -29.24 10.53 -19.64
CA ARG A 116 -29.89 9.32 -20.15
C ARG A 116 -29.32 8.07 -19.48
N ARG A 117 -30.17 7.03 -19.38
CA ARG A 117 -29.76 5.70 -18.91
C ARG A 117 -29.81 4.72 -20.06
N TYR A 118 -28.72 4.00 -20.27
CA TYR A 118 -28.58 2.98 -21.30
C TYR A 118 -28.43 1.62 -20.63
N ALA A 119 -29.38 0.73 -20.87
CA ALA A 119 -29.37 -0.63 -20.32
C ALA A 119 -29.14 -1.63 -21.44
N PHE A 120 -28.20 -2.55 -21.26
CA PHE A 120 -27.91 -3.62 -22.22
C PHE A 120 -27.57 -4.92 -21.51
N LEU A 121 -27.88 -6.03 -22.18
CA LEU A 121 -27.55 -7.37 -21.73
C LEU A 121 -26.14 -7.72 -22.21
N VAL A 122 -25.26 -7.99 -21.25
CA VAL A 122 -23.92 -8.53 -21.49
C VAL A 122 -24.02 -10.07 -21.43
N PRO A 123 -23.68 -10.77 -22.53
CA PRO A 123 -23.68 -12.24 -22.53
C PRO A 123 -22.53 -12.77 -21.68
N SER A 124 -22.67 -14.01 -21.20
CA SER A 124 -21.57 -14.73 -20.55
C SER A 124 -20.41 -14.92 -21.54
N SER A 125 -19.30 -14.22 -21.32
CA SER A 125 -18.11 -14.30 -22.18
C SER A 125 -17.08 -15.33 -21.69
N GLY A 126 -17.25 -15.88 -20.47
CA GLY A 126 -16.25 -16.73 -19.82
C GLY A 126 -14.92 -16.02 -19.49
N GLN A 127 -14.79 -14.73 -19.81
CA GLN A 127 -13.60 -13.94 -19.54
C GLN A 127 -13.55 -13.51 -18.06
N PRO A 128 -12.34 -13.34 -17.49
CA PRO A 128 -12.19 -12.89 -16.10
C PRO A 128 -12.66 -11.45 -15.88
N GLU A 129 -12.72 -10.64 -16.94
CA GLU A 129 -13.14 -9.24 -16.91
C GLU A 129 -14.03 -8.95 -18.11
N THR A 130 -15.06 -8.14 -17.91
CA THR A 130 -15.84 -7.55 -19.01
C THR A 130 -15.29 -6.16 -19.29
N ARG A 131 -14.90 -5.93 -20.55
CA ARG A 131 -14.39 -4.63 -21.02
C ARG A 131 -15.43 -3.97 -21.90
N ILE A 132 -15.88 -2.78 -21.51
CA ILE A 132 -16.85 -1.97 -22.27
C ILE A 132 -16.06 -0.76 -22.80
N ALA A 133 -15.59 -0.86 -24.04
CA ALA A 133 -14.92 0.24 -24.71
C ALA A 133 -15.96 1.21 -25.27
N ILE A 134 -15.77 2.50 -25.02
CA ILE A 134 -16.67 3.56 -25.47
C ILE A 134 -15.82 4.62 -26.18
N GLN A 135 -16.09 4.77 -27.47
CA GLN A 135 -15.52 5.85 -28.29
C GLN A 135 -16.54 6.99 -28.38
N SER A 136 -16.06 8.19 -28.12
CA SER A 136 -16.82 9.44 -28.20
C SER A 136 -16.07 10.42 -29.08
N PRO A 137 -16.78 11.20 -29.92
CA PRO A 137 -16.22 12.44 -30.46
C PRO A 137 -15.72 13.33 -29.32
N ALA A 138 -14.53 13.90 -29.51
CA ALA A 138 -13.95 14.85 -28.58
C ALA A 138 -14.77 16.14 -28.55
N TYR A 139 -14.93 16.69 -27.35
CA TYR A 139 -15.56 17.96 -27.05
C TYR A 139 -14.55 18.83 -26.31
N SER A 140 -14.38 20.06 -26.77
CA SER A 140 -13.50 21.04 -26.16
C SER A 140 -14.35 22.15 -25.58
N ALA A 141 -14.47 22.19 -24.25
CA ALA A 141 -15.21 23.25 -23.57
C ALA A 141 -14.37 24.55 -23.57
N PRO A 142 -15.00 25.73 -23.74
CA PRO A 142 -14.27 27.00 -23.65
C PRO A 142 -13.55 27.14 -22.30
N GLY A 143 -12.23 27.33 -22.34
CA GLY A 143 -11.41 27.47 -21.13
C GLY A 143 -11.01 26.17 -20.43
N ASP A 144 -11.47 25.01 -20.91
CA ASP A 144 -11.01 23.70 -20.43
C ASP A 144 -9.98 23.13 -21.42
N PRO A 145 -8.72 22.91 -21.01
CA PRO A 145 -7.69 22.37 -21.91
C PRO A 145 -7.85 20.86 -22.17
N ARG A 146 -8.77 20.17 -21.48
CA ARG A 146 -8.96 18.73 -21.59
C ARG A 146 -9.78 18.38 -22.84
N GLU A 147 -9.43 17.28 -23.49
CA GLU A 147 -10.32 16.63 -24.44
C GLU A 147 -11.39 15.82 -23.67
N LEU A 148 -12.65 16.22 -23.81
CA LEU A 148 -13.78 15.63 -23.11
C LEU A 148 -14.58 14.72 -24.05
N GLY A 149 -14.97 13.54 -23.58
CA GLY A 149 -15.88 12.64 -24.31
C GLY A 149 -17.32 12.82 -23.82
N PHE A 150 -17.77 11.91 -22.97
CA PHE A 150 -19.10 11.95 -22.35
C PHE A 150 -19.00 12.02 -20.82
N ILE A 151 -20.10 12.38 -20.17
CA ILE A 151 -20.21 12.37 -18.71
C ILE A 151 -20.74 11.01 -18.26
N LEU A 152 -19.98 10.33 -17.39
CA LEU A 152 -20.44 9.12 -16.68
C LEU A 152 -20.76 9.46 -15.23
N GLU A 153 -21.95 9.08 -14.78
CA GLU A 153 -22.38 9.27 -13.39
C GLU A 153 -22.25 7.95 -12.61
N SER A 154 -22.80 6.86 -13.17
CA SER A 154 -22.74 5.54 -12.56
C SER A 154 -22.82 4.39 -13.57
N VAL A 155 -22.35 3.24 -13.14
CA VAL A 155 -22.54 1.94 -13.79
C VAL A 155 -23.26 1.04 -12.79
N HIS A 156 -24.46 0.60 -13.14
CA HIS A 156 -25.22 -0.37 -12.38
C HIS A 156 -25.12 -1.74 -13.06
N ILE A 157 -24.91 -2.77 -12.27
CA ILE A 157 -24.73 -4.16 -12.73
C ILE A 157 -25.76 -4.99 -11.98
N HIS A 158 -26.64 -5.65 -12.72
CA HIS A 158 -27.62 -6.57 -12.17
C HIS A 158 -27.40 -7.97 -12.75
N LEU A 159 -27.10 -8.92 -11.88
CA LEU A 159 -26.85 -10.31 -12.25
C LEU A 159 -28.15 -11.10 -12.23
N PHE A 160 -28.56 -11.65 -13.37
CA PHE A 160 -29.69 -12.59 -13.38
C PHE A 160 -29.23 -13.92 -12.79
N SER A 161 -29.90 -14.41 -11.73
CA SER A 161 -29.50 -15.64 -11.05
C SER A 161 -30.67 -16.61 -10.87
N ASP A 162 -31.13 -17.21 -11.95
CA ASP A 162 -32.03 -18.36 -11.86
C ASP A 162 -31.25 -19.67 -11.59
N THR A 163 -29.91 -19.62 -11.69
CA THR A 163 -29.03 -20.78 -11.49
C THR A 163 -27.99 -20.52 -10.40
N PRO A 164 -27.53 -21.58 -9.69
CA PRO A 164 -26.40 -21.49 -8.78
C PRO A 164 -25.17 -20.92 -9.48
N ARG A 165 -24.66 -19.80 -8.96
CA ARG A 165 -23.43 -19.18 -9.46
C ARG A 165 -22.22 -19.81 -8.79
N PHE A 166 -21.23 -20.14 -9.61
CA PHE A 166 -19.91 -20.55 -9.15
C PHE A 166 -18.88 -19.51 -9.62
N PRO A 167 -17.80 -19.28 -8.86
CA PRO A 167 -16.73 -18.44 -9.32
C PRO A 167 -16.13 -19.02 -10.62
N PRO A 168 -15.70 -18.18 -11.58
CA PRO A 168 -14.92 -18.64 -12.72
C PRO A 168 -13.74 -19.52 -12.27
N PRO A 169 -13.29 -20.51 -13.06
CA PRO A 169 -12.17 -21.37 -12.69
C PRO A 169 -10.91 -20.59 -12.30
N VAL A 170 -10.61 -19.49 -13.00
CA VAL A 170 -9.47 -18.61 -12.68
C VAL A 170 -9.64 -17.91 -11.34
N PHE A 171 -10.85 -17.47 -10.98
CA PHE A 171 -11.15 -16.88 -9.68
C PHE A 171 -10.97 -17.88 -8.56
N PHE A 172 -11.54 -19.06 -8.73
CA PHE A 172 -11.41 -20.15 -7.78
C PHE A 172 -9.94 -20.55 -7.58
N ALA A 173 -9.16 -20.60 -8.66
CA ALA A 173 -7.72 -20.84 -8.60
C ALA A 173 -6.98 -19.74 -7.81
N LEU A 174 -7.33 -18.46 -7.99
CA LEU A 174 -6.75 -17.35 -7.22
C LEU A 174 -7.14 -17.42 -5.73
N GLN A 175 -8.40 -17.72 -5.41
CA GLN A 175 -8.87 -17.92 -4.03
C GLN A 175 -8.11 -19.08 -3.36
N LEU A 176 -7.97 -20.20 -4.06
CA LEU A 176 -7.23 -21.36 -3.58
C LEU A 176 -5.74 -21.04 -3.42
N ALA A 177 -5.13 -20.31 -4.36
CA ALA A 177 -3.74 -19.86 -4.27
C ALA A 177 -3.51 -18.96 -3.05
N ALA A 178 -4.39 -17.97 -2.81
CA ALA A 178 -4.32 -17.10 -1.64
C ALA A 178 -4.51 -17.90 -0.33
N LEU A 179 -5.57 -18.71 -0.24
CA LEU A 179 -5.87 -19.51 0.95
C LEU A 179 -4.75 -20.51 1.27
N SER A 180 -4.25 -21.21 0.25
CA SER A 180 -3.16 -22.17 0.40
C SER A 180 -1.86 -21.50 0.85
N GLY A 181 -1.52 -20.33 0.30
CA GLY A 181 -0.38 -19.54 0.76
C GLY A 181 -0.48 -19.15 2.23
N PHE A 182 -1.64 -18.61 2.67
CA PHE A 182 -1.85 -18.30 4.08
C PHE A 182 -1.81 -19.55 4.98
N ALA A 183 -2.45 -20.64 4.57
CA ALA A 183 -2.41 -21.90 5.30
C ALA A 183 -0.98 -22.44 5.46
N LEU A 184 -0.16 -22.34 4.42
CA LEU A 184 1.26 -22.71 4.45
C LEU A 184 2.07 -21.83 5.41
N CYS A 185 1.86 -20.51 5.41
CA CYS A 185 2.47 -19.60 6.38
C CYS A 185 2.12 -20.01 7.83
N LEU A 186 0.85 -20.26 8.10
CA LEU A 186 0.36 -20.67 9.42
C LEU A 186 0.89 -22.05 9.84
N TRP A 187 0.99 -22.98 8.89
CA TRP A 187 1.63 -24.27 9.10
C TRP A 187 3.11 -24.13 9.46
N ARG A 188 3.84 -23.23 8.77
CA ARG A 188 5.27 -22.97 9.02
C ARG A 188 5.55 -22.46 10.42
N VAL A 189 4.63 -21.66 10.99
CA VAL A 189 4.71 -21.19 12.39
C VAL A 189 4.13 -22.17 13.41
N ARG A 190 3.49 -23.26 12.96
CA ARG A 190 2.85 -24.28 13.81
C ARG A 190 1.77 -23.70 14.73
N LEU A 191 0.91 -22.85 14.19
CA LEU A 191 -0.18 -22.25 14.96
C LEU A 191 -1.21 -23.33 15.38
N PRO A 192 -1.58 -23.45 16.67
CA PRO A 192 -2.50 -24.51 17.14
C PRO A 192 -3.92 -24.33 16.61
N TRP A 193 -4.32 -23.12 16.22
CA TRP A 193 -5.66 -22.80 15.70
C TRP A 193 -5.71 -22.74 14.17
N LEU A 194 -4.74 -23.37 13.50
CA LEU A 194 -4.61 -23.39 12.04
C LEU A 194 -5.95 -23.62 11.34
N VAL A 195 -6.71 -24.63 11.76
CA VAL A 195 -7.99 -24.98 11.14
C VAL A 195 -9.00 -23.84 11.25
N ALA A 196 -9.20 -23.27 12.45
CA ALA A 196 -10.13 -22.16 12.64
C ALA A 196 -9.72 -20.93 11.83
N THR A 197 -8.42 -20.61 11.78
CA THR A 197 -7.90 -19.50 10.98
C THR A 197 -8.06 -19.74 9.47
N VAL A 198 -7.84 -20.96 8.99
CA VAL A 198 -8.08 -21.34 7.59
C VAL A 198 -9.56 -21.25 7.24
N VAL A 199 -10.44 -21.68 8.14
CA VAL A 199 -11.90 -21.59 7.92
C VAL A 199 -12.36 -20.14 7.84
N LEU A 200 -11.93 -19.30 8.78
CA LEU A 200 -12.22 -17.87 8.73
C LEU A 200 -11.62 -17.21 7.48
N GLY A 201 -10.38 -17.56 7.12
CA GLY A 201 -9.72 -17.08 5.92
C GLY A 201 -10.47 -17.45 4.65
N ALA A 202 -10.98 -18.68 4.55
CA ALA A 202 -11.80 -19.13 3.43
C ALA A 202 -13.10 -18.32 3.32
N ALA A 203 -13.79 -18.08 4.45
CA ALA A 203 -15.00 -17.26 4.47
C ALA A 203 -14.72 -15.81 4.01
N LEU A 204 -13.63 -15.20 4.48
CA LEU A 204 -13.25 -13.84 4.09
C LEU A 204 -12.85 -13.75 2.61
N ILE A 205 -12.10 -14.72 2.10
CA ILE A 205 -11.71 -14.79 0.68
C ILE A 205 -12.93 -14.98 -0.22
N ALA A 206 -13.88 -15.82 0.19
CA ALA A 206 -15.15 -15.98 -0.51
C ALA A 206 -16.01 -14.69 -0.45
N ALA A 207 -15.98 -13.97 0.67
CA ALA A 207 -16.68 -12.69 0.79
C ALA A 207 -16.14 -11.62 -0.19
N ILE A 208 -14.85 -11.64 -0.51
CA ILE A 208 -14.28 -10.73 -1.54
C ILE A 208 -14.94 -10.95 -2.89
N TRP A 209 -15.10 -12.21 -3.30
CA TRP A 209 -15.75 -12.56 -4.57
C TRP A 209 -17.17 -11.99 -4.65
N VAL A 210 -17.93 -12.16 -3.57
CA VAL A 210 -19.36 -11.85 -3.55
C VAL A 210 -19.63 -10.36 -3.35
N TRP A 211 -18.96 -9.72 -2.41
CA TRP A 211 -19.25 -8.34 -2.00
C TRP A 211 -18.45 -7.30 -2.78
N LEU A 212 -17.30 -7.69 -3.33
CA LEU A 212 -16.39 -6.81 -4.06
C LEU A 212 -16.25 -7.25 -5.51
N LEU A 213 -17.30 -7.85 -6.08
CA LEU A 213 -17.30 -8.44 -7.42
C LEU A 213 -16.62 -7.56 -8.50
N PRO A 214 -16.88 -6.23 -8.58
CA PRO A 214 -16.22 -5.39 -9.58
C PRO A 214 -14.69 -5.33 -9.44
N TYR A 215 -14.17 -5.53 -8.23
CA TYR A 215 -12.75 -5.44 -7.87
C TYR A 215 -12.10 -6.81 -7.61
N ALA A 216 -12.90 -7.88 -7.55
CA ALA A 216 -12.48 -9.15 -6.98
C ALA A 216 -11.34 -9.80 -7.74
N PHE A 217 -11.28 -9.67 -9.08
CA PHE A 217 -10.19 -10.28 -9.89
C PHE A 217 -8.82 -9.76 -9.46
N LEU A 218 -8.63 -8.45 -9.61
CA LEU A 218 -7.38 -7.77 -9.29
C LEU A 218 -7.03 -7.93 -7.82
N TYR A 219 -8.04 -7.84 -6.94
CA TYR A 219 -7.80 -7.97 -5.50
C TYR A 219 -7.31 -9.38 -5.13
N LEU A 220 -7.98 -10.43 -5.63
CA LEU A 220 -7.57 -11.81 -5.39
C LEU A 220 -6.20 -12.12 -6.02
N GLN A 221 -5.89 -11.56 -7.18
CA GLN A 221 -4.56 -11.67 -7.79
C GLN A 221 -3.49 -11.09 -6.87
N ARG A 222 -3.69 -9.86 -6.37
CA ARG A 222 -2.76 -9.20 -5.45
C ARG A 222 -2.62 -9.99 -4.14
N LEU A 223 -3.71 -10.48 -3.57
CA LEU A 223 -3.69 -11.30 -2.35
C LEU A 223 -2.98 -12.64 -2.57
N ALA A 224 -3.19 -13.30 -3.71
CA ALA A 224 -2.51 -14.55 -4.03
C ALA A 224 -0.99 -14.33 -4.13
N VAL A 225 -0.56 -13.30 -4.85
CA VAL A 225 0.87 -12.94 -4.94
C VAL A 225 1.43 -12.63 -3.55
N ALA A 226 0.74 -11.80 -2.77
CA ALA A 226 1.18 -11.44 -1.42
C ALA A 226 1.28 -12.66 -0.49
N ALA A 227 0.32 -13.58 -0.55
CA ALA A 227 0.35 -14.82 0.23
C ALA A 227 1.58 -15.67 -0.10
N TRP A 228 1.92 -15.81 -1.39
CA TRP A 228 3.10 -16.56 -1.82
C TRP A 228 4.43 -15.86 -1.49
N VAL A 229 4.46 -14.53 -1.52
CA VAL A 229 5.61 -13.76 -0.99
C VAL A 229 5.78 -14.02 0.50
N LEU A 230 4.70 -14.02 1.29
CA LEU A 230 4.75 -14.35 2.71
C LEU A 230 5.20 -15.79 2.98
N VAL A 231 4.84 -16.75 2.11
CA VAL A 231 5.35 -18.12 2.17
C VAL A 231 6.86 -18.13 1.95
N ALA A 232 7.35 -17.51 0.88
CA ALA A 232 8.78 -17.43 0.59
C ALA A 232 9.56 -16.78 1.75
N LEU A 233 9.04 -15.67 2.27
CA LEU A 233 9.60 -14.99 3.45
C LEU A 233 9.57 -15.89 4.69
N SER A 234 8.47 -16.59 4.97
CA SER A 234 8.37 -17.48 6.13
C SER A 234 9.35 -18.65 6.05
N TRP A 235 9.57 -19.22 4.87
CA TRP A 235 10.54 -20.28 4.67
C TRP A 235 11.98 -19.79 4.77
N TRP A 236 12.23 -18.53 4.43
CA TRP A 236 13.57 -17.93 4.53
C TRP A 236 13.90 -17.38 5.92
N VAL A 237 12.97 -16.65 6.55
CA VAL A 237 13.16 -15.95 7.83
C VAL A 237 13.08 -16.91 9.01
N VAL A 238 12.07 -17.78 9.08
CA VAL A 238 11.83 -18.58 10.29
C VAL A 238 13.01 -19.50 10.64
N PRO A 239 13.66 -20.24 9.72
CA PRO A 239 14.85 -21.03 10.08
C PRO A 239 16.01 -20.19 10.62
N ARG A 240 16.13 -18.93 10.18
CA ARG A 240 17.16 -18.01 10.67
C ARG A 240 16.83 -17.50 12.07
N LEU A 241 15.55 -17.19 12.33
CA LEU A 241 15.08 -16.81 13.66
C LEU A 241 15.19 -17.97 14.66
N GLU A 242 14.86 -19.19 14.25
CA GLU A 242 14.96 -20.40 15.09
C GLU A 242 16.41 -20.70 15.51
N ARG A 243 17.39 -20.29 14.70
CA ARG A 243 18.83 -20.40 14.99
C ARG A 243 19.42 -19.13 15.62
N SER A 244 18.62 -18.07 15.75
CA SER A 244 19.12 -16.79 16.27
C SER A 244 19.39 -16.88 17.75
N ARG A 245 20.60 -16.47 18.14
CA ARG A 245 21.01 -16.32 19.55
C ARG A 245 20.27 -15.21 20.29
N TRP A 246 19.49 -14.38 19.59
CA TRP A 246 18.70 -13.30 20.20
C TRP A 246 17.41 -13.80 20.86
N LEU A 247 17.04 -15.05 20.62
CA LEU A 247 15.79 -15.64 21.09
C LEU A 247 16.09 -16.81 22.02
N ALA A 248 15.17 -17.10 22.95
CA ALA A 248 15.28 -18.20 23.90
C ALA A 248 15.05 -19.57 23.26
N GLY A 249 14.46 -19.62 22.06
CA GLY A 249 14.33 -20.87 21.30
C GLY A 249 13.33 -20.81 20.14
N PRO A 250 13.13 -21.95 19.45
CA PRO A 250 12.30 -22.02 18.25
C PRO A 250 10.85 -21.61 18.45
N THR A 251 10.28 -21.89 19.62
CA THR A 251 8.89 -21.54 19.94
C THR A 251 8.69 -20.03 20.00
N GLU A 252 9.61 -19.30 20.64
CA GLU A 252 9.56 -17.83 20.69
C GLU A 252 9.72 -17.23 19.30
N ALA A 253 10.67 -17.74 18.49
CA ALA A 253 10.87 -17.33 17.11
C ALA A 253 9.59 -17.46 16.26
N ARG A 254 8.91 -18.59 16.36
CA ARG A 254 7.66 -18.84 15.63
C ARG A 254 6.53 -17.93 16.10
N MET A 255 6.42 -17.67 17.41
CA MET A 255 5.40 -16.78 17.95
C MET A 255 5.60 -15.34 17.49
N LEU A 256 6.83 -14.81 17.59
CA LEU A 256 7.14 -13.46 17.12
C LEU A 256 6.93 -13.32 15.61
N TRP A 257 7.35 -14.32 14.82
CA TRP A 257 7.06 -14.33 13.39
C TRP A 257 5.56 -14.45 13.10
N GLY A 258 4.82 -15.24 13.86
CA GLY A 258 3.37 -15.36 13.74
C GLY A 258 2.65 -14.04 13.98
N ILE A 259 3.07 -13.27 14.99
CA ILE A 259 2.55 -11.92 15.25
C ILE A 259 2.88 -10.98 14.08
N ALA A 260 4.12 -11.00 13.59
CA ALA A 260 4.52 -10.18 12.44
C ALA A 260 3.78 -10.56 11.16
N LEU A 261 3.56 -11.86 10.90
CA LEU A 261 2.73 -12.34 9.80
C LEU A 261 1.29 -11.83 9.92
N GLY A 262 0.69 -11.90 11.11
CA GLY A 262 -0.63 -11.32 11.34
C GLY A 262 -0.67 -9.82 11.04
N ALA A 263 0.35 -9.07 11.49
CA ALA A 263 0.49 -7.65 11.22
C ALA A 263 0.62 -7.33 9.72
N MET A 264 1.43 -8.10 8.98
CA MET A 264 1.60 -7.98 7.52
C MET A 264 0.31 -8.31 6.79
N ILE A 265 -0.36 -9.42 7.12
CA ILE A 265 -1.61 -9.84 6.47
C ILE A 265 -2.68 -8.77 6.64
N LEU A 266 -2.87 -8.27 7.86
CA LEU A 266 -3.88 -7.26 8.15
C LEU A 266 -3.66 -5.98 7.32
N ARG A 267 -2.41 -5.53 7.20
CA ARG A 267 -2.05 -4.38 6.35
C ARG A 267 -2.23 -4.68 4.88
N LEU A 268 -1.74 -5.82 4.39
CA LEU A 268 -1.83 -6.22 2.98
C LEU A 268 -3.27 -6.33 2.50
N VAL A 269 -4.17 -6.92 3.30
CA VAL A 269 -5.61 -6.97 3.02
C VAL A 269 -6.16 -5.55 2.85
N GLY A 270 -5.82 -4.63 3.75
CA GLY A 270 -6.23 -3.23 3.62
C GLY A 270 -5.66 -2.54 2.38
N VAL A 271 -4.33 -2.56 2.22
CA VAL A 271 -3.65 -1.72 1.22
C VAL A 271 -3.73 -2.26 -0.20
N LEU A 272 -3.89 -3.58 -0.39
CA LEU A 272 -3.99 -4.18 -1.72
C LEU A 272 -5.42 -4.17 -2.26
N TYR A 273 -6.42 -3.81 -1.44
CA TYR A 273 -7.77 -3.56 -1.90
C TYR A 273 -7.74 -2.51 -3.03
N PRO A 274 -8.21 -2.78 -4.26
CA PRO A 274 -7.96 -1.90 -5.39
C PRO A 274 -8.37 -0.45 -5.19
N PRO A 275 -9.53 -0.17 -4.57
CA PRO A 275 -9.92 1.20 -4.20
C PRO A 275 -9.08 1.90 -3.15
N PHE A 276 -8.19 1.20 -2.46
CA PHE A 276 -7.32 1.80 -1.47
C PHE A 276 -6.23 2.61 -2.17
N GLY A 277 -6.34 3.93 -2.07
CA GLY A 277 -5.26 4.86 -2.35
C GLY A 277 -4.96 5.62 -1.07
N GLY A 278 -3.73 5.53 -0.57
CA GLY A 278 -3.29 6.46 0.46
C GLY A 278 -3.45 7.88 -0.05
N GLN A 279 -3.88 8.81 0.80
CA GLN A 279 -4.21 10.19 0.39
C GLN A 279 -3.11 10.81 -0.48
N ASP A 280 -1.84 10.67 -0.06
CA ASP A 280 -0.70 11.24 -0.77
C ASP A 280 -0.16 10.36 -1.91
N LEU A 281 -0.68 9.15 -2.08
CA LEU A 281 -0.07 8.15 -2.96
C LEU A 281 -0.14 8.55 -4.43
N SER A 282 -1.36 8.77 -4.94
CA SER A 282 -1.59 9.06 -6.35
C SER A 282 -1.12 10.47 -6.71
N TYR A 283 -1.28 11.43 -5.79
CA TYR A 283 -0.93 12.83 -6.01
C TYR A 283 0.56 13.11 -5.89
N HIS A 284 1.24 12.50 -4.90
CA HIS A 284 2.63 12.82 -4.62
C HIS A 284 3.57 11.65 -4.93
N HIS A 285 3.30 10.44 -4.42
CA HIS A 285 4.28 9.35 -4.50
C HIS A 285 4.46 8.77 -5.91
N LEU A 286 3.40 8.57 -6.69
CA LEU A 286 3.54 8.05 -8.05
C LEU A 286 4.29 9.03 -8.99
N PRO A 287 3.99 10.35 -9.02
CA PRO A 287 4.78 11.30 -9.81
C PRO A 287 6.23 11.42 -9.34
N ARG A 288 6.50 11.31 -8.04
CA ARG A 288 7.86 11.29 -7.49
C ARG A 288 8.61 10.04 -7.93
N LEU A 289 7.96 8.87 -7.89
CA LEU A 289 8.52 7.62 -8.40
C LEU A 289 8.83 7.72 -9.90
N GLY A 290 7.88 8.23 -10.70
CA GLY A 290 8.09 8.44 -12.14
C GLY A 290 9.28 9.35 -12.43
N ARG A 291 9.43 10.46 -11.69
CA ARG A 291 10.61 11.33 -11.81
C ARG A 291 11.91 10.64 -11.41
N ALA A 292 11.91 9.86 -10.34
CA ALA A 292 13.08 9.10 -9.92
C ALA A 292 13.52 8.09 -11.00
N ILE A 293 12.57 7.41 -11.64
CA ILE A 293 12.82 6.50 -12.77
C ILE A 293 13.43 7.26 -13.97
N MET A 294 12.97 8.49 -14.22
CA MET A 294 13.51 9.37 -15.27
C MET A 294 14.86 10.02 -14.89
N GLY A 295 15.48 9.63 -13.78
CA GLY A 295 16.78 10.17 -13.33
C GLY A 295 16.68 11.44 -12.47
N GLY A 296 15.49 11.85 -12.06
CA GLY A 296 15.28 12.97 -11.14
C GLY A 296 15.68 12.61 -9.71
N LEU A 297 16.91 12.97 -9.32
CA LEU A 297 17.44 12.74 -7.96
C LEU A 297 17.08 13.86 -6.97
N ILE A 298 16.64 15.01 -7.46
CA ILE A 298 16.28 16.17 -6.64
C ILE A 298 14.85 16.53 -6.95
N ILE A 299 13.97 16.22 -6.00
CA ILE A 299 12.54 16.40 -6.15
C ILE A 299 12.13 17.57 -5.26
N ILE A 300 11.94 18.75 -5.87
CA ILE A 300 11.47 19.94 -5.18
C ILE A 300 10.00 20.15 -5.51
N GLU A 301 9.17 20.32 -4.48
CA GLU A 301 7.73 20.56 -4.64
C GLU A 301 7.25 21.62 -3.65
N PRO A 302 6.23 22.42 -4.02
CA PRO A 302 5.53 23.25 -3.05
C PRO A 302 4.80 22.35 -2.05
N SER A 303 4.85 22.69 -0.77
CA SER A 303 4.11 22.00 0.28
C SER A 303 3.12 22.95 0.94
N SER A 304 1.87 22.50 1.00
CA SER A 304 0.80 23.17 1.74
C SER A 304 1.11 23.27 3.24
N GLU A 305 1.79 22.27 3.81
CA GLU A 305 2.25 22.26 5.21
C GLU A 305 3.19 23.43 5.52
N PHE A 306 3.96 23.85 4.52
CA PHE A 306 4.90 24.96 4.61
C PHE A 306 4.36 26.23 3.93
N ARG A 307 3.03 26.40 3.89
CA ARG A 307 2.35 27.58 3.31
C ARG A 307 2.74 27.85 1.85
N GLY A 308 2.91 26.80 1.05
CA GLY A 308 3.36 26.88 -0.34
C GLY A 308 4.89 26.97 -0.48
N GLY A 309 5.63 26.91 0.62
CA GLY A 309 7.08 26.81 0.62
C GLY A 309 7.57 25.58 -0.14
N SER A 310 8.74 25.69 -0.77
CA SER A 310 9.34 24.58 -1.52
C SER A 310 10.08 23.66 -0.55
N ILE A 311 9.76 22.38 -0.60
CA ILE A 311 10.42 21.33 0.18
C ILE A 311 11.15 20.35 -0.74
N ILE A 312 12.22 19.78 -0.20
CA ILE A 312 12.97 18.71 -0.86
C ILE A 312 12.38 17.38 -0.41
N ASN A 313 12.04 16.54 -1.39
CA ASN A 313 11.58 15.18 -1.18
C ASN A 313 12.71 14.21 -1.54
N PRO A 314 13.38 13.60 -0.55
CA PRO A 314 14.46 12.67 -0.82
C PRO A 314 13.99 11.47 -1.67
N PRO A 315 14.74 11.05 -2.72
CA PRO A 315 14.31 9.99 -3.63
C PRO A 315 14.61 8.57 -3.13
N GLY A 316 15.24 8.42 -1.95
CA GLY A 316 15.85 7.16 -1.50
C GLY A 316 14.89 5.98 -1.47
N LEU A 317 13.64 6.17 -1.04
CA LEU A 317 12.60 5.13 -1.11
C LEU A 317 12.45 4.61 -2.55
N TYR A 318 12.24 5.53 -3.50
CA TYR A 318 11.93 5.20 -4.89
C TYR A 318 13.10 4.49 -5.56
N LEU A 319 14.32 4.95 -5.31
CA LEU A 319 15.54 4.32 -5.82
C LEU A 319 15.69 2.88 -5.34
N LEU A 320 15.33 2.60 -4.07
CA LEU A 320 15.38 1.25 -3.52
C LEU A 320 14.28 0.33 -4.04
N LEU A 321 13.11 0.88 -4.37
CA LEU A 321 12.00 0.11 -4.93
C LEU A 321 12.15 -0.14 -6.44
N MET A 322 12.93 0.68 -7.14
CA MET A 322 13.06 0.66 -8.60
C MET A 322 13.37 -0.72 -9.20
N PRO A 323 14.30 -1.54 -8.66
CA PRO A 323 14.58 -2.86 -9.24
C PRO A 323 13.36 -3.79 -9.22
N GLY A 324 12.49 -3.66 -8.21
CA GLY A 324 11.29 -4.50 -8.10
C GLY A 324 10.17 -4.11 -9.05
N LEU A 325 10.20 -2.89 -9.61
CA LEU A 325 9.23 -2.45 -10.62
C LEU A 325 9.37 -3.19 -11.95
N LEU A 326 10.51 -3.86 -12.20
CA LEU A 326 10.68 -4.74 -13.35
C LEU A 326 9.79 -5.98 -13.29
N LEU A 327 9.23 -6.32 -12.12
CA LEU A 327 8.41 -7.51 -11.91
C LEU A 327 6.91 -7.26 -12.15
N THR A 328 6.48 -5.99 -12.29
CA THR A 328 5.05 -5.67 -12.36
C THR A 328 4.78 -4.31 -12.99
N HIS A 329 3.69 -4.23 -13.75
CA HIS A 329 3.13 -2.97 -14.25
C HIS A 329 2.24 -2.27 -13.22
N ASP A 330 1.85 -2.95 -12.15
CA ASP A 330 1.06 -2.40 -11.04
C ASP A 330 2.00 -1.77 -10.00
N TRP A 331 2.60 -0.63 -10.35
CA TRP A 331 3.55 0.08 -9.48
C TRP A 331 2.90 0.49 -8.15
N LEU A 332 1.62 0.87 -8.20
CA LEU A 332 0.86 1.25 -7.03
C LEU A 332 0.75 0.11 -6.02
N GLY A 333 0.20 -1.03 -6.46
CA GLY A 333 0.05 -2.22 -5.62
C GLY A 333 1.39 -2.74 -5.12
N PHE A 334 2.45 -2.61 -5.94
CA PHE A 334 3.81 -2.96 -5.55
C PHE A 334 4.33 -2.11 -4.38
N VAL A 335 4.31 -0.78 -4.52
CA VAL A 335 4.80 0.15 -3.50
C VAL A 335 4.02 -0.04 -2.19
N GLN A 336 2.69 -0.09 -2.26
CA GLN A 336 1.83 -0.33 -1.10
C GLN A 336 2.13 -1.67 -0.42
N GLY A 337 2.24 -2.74 -1.22
CA GLY A 337 2.52 -4.08 -0.74
C GLY A 337 3.87 -4.19 -0.03
N VAL A 338 4.94 -3.64 -0.61
CA VAL A 338 6.27 -3.64 0.00
C VAL A 338 6.26 -2.89 1.33
N LEU A 339 5.63 -1.72 1.38
CA LEU A 339 5.60 -0.92 2.61
C LEU A 339 4.73 -1.57 3.70
N ALA A 340 3.63 -2.23 3.34
CA ALA A 340 2.83 -3.00 4.28
C ALA A 340 3.59 -4.20 4.84
N LEU A 341 4.42 -4.86 4.03
CA LEU A 341 5.32 -5.93 4.47
C LEU A 341 6.37 -5.41 5.45
N LEU A 342 7.02 -4.29 5.14
CA LEU A 342 8.02 -3.67 6.00
C LEU A 342 7.40 -3.24 7.33
N ASP A 343 6.30 -2.47 7.30
CA ASP A 343 5.62 -2.01 8.50
C ASP A 343 5.09 -3.19 9.34
N GLY A 344 4.50 -4.20 8.73
CA GLY A 344 4.10 -5.42 9.45
C GLY A 344 5.28 -6.16 10.09
N CYS A 345 6.45 -6.16 9.43
CA CYS A 345 7.68 -6.75 9.96
C CYS A 345 8.25 -5.99 11.17
N SER A 346 7.95 -4.70 11.32
CA SER A 346 8.34 -3.94 12.51
C SER A 346 7.83 -4.57 13.81
N ALA A 347 6.71 -5.30 13.81
CA ALA A 347 6.25 -6.04 14.99
C ALA A 347 7.29 -7.06 15.48
N LEU A 348 7.92 -7.82 14.58
CA LEU A 348 9.03 -8.71 14.92
C LEU A 348 10.21 -7.91 15.46
N LEU A 349 10.59 -6.82 14.79
CA LEU A 349 11.76 -6.03 15.15
C LEU A 349 11.62 -5.38 16.54
N VAL A 350 10.41 -4.90 16.87
CA VAL A 350 10.06 -4.38 18.19
C VAL A 350 10.15 -5.47 19.26
N GLY A 351 9.63 -6.68 18.98
CA GLY A 351 9.79 -7.82 19.89
C GLY A 351 11.26 -8.20 20.11
N LEU A 352 12.08 -8.19 19.06
CA LEU A 352 13.52 -8.44 19.16
C LEU A 352 14.23 -7.35 19.96
N LEU A 353 13.88 -6.07 19.77
CA LEU A 353 14.43 -4.97 20.57
C LEU A 353 14.09 -5.14 22.05
N ALA A 354 12.85 -5.50 22.39
CA ALA A 354 12.45 -5.77 23.76
C ALA A 354 13.30 -6.89 24.40
N ARG A 355 13.63 -7.96 23.64
CA ARG A 355 14.58 -9.00 24.12
C ARG A 355 15.98 -8.45 24.33
N ARG A 356 16.49 -7.63 23.40
CA ARG A 356 17.83 -7.04 23.50
C ARG A 356 17.96 -6.04 24.66
N LEU A 357 16.86 -5.41 25.05
CA LEU A 357 16.79 -4.51 26.21
C LEU A 357 16.63 -5.25 27.55
N GLY A 358 16.75 -6.59 27.56
CA GLY A 358 16.66 -7.40 28.78
C GLY A 358 15.25 -7.86 29.14
N GLY A 359 14.23 -7.52 28.34
CA GLY A 359 12.87 -8.00 28.53
C GLY A 359 12.80 -9.52 28.31
N GLY A 360 11.97 -10.21 29.10
CA GLY A 360 11.70 -11.64 28.93
C GLY A 360 10.86 -11.95 27.67
N ARG A 361 10.60 -13.24 27.42
CA ARG A 361 9.74 -13.71 26.31
C ARG A 361 8.38 -13.02 26.29
N THR A 362 7.72 -12.92 27.44
CA THR A 362 6.40 -12.31 27.57
C THR A 362 6.42 -10.83 27.18
N ALA A 363 7.41 -10.07 27.66
CA ALA A 363 7.57 -8.65 27.31
C ALA A 363 7.76 -8.46 25.80
N ALA A 364 8.56 -9.31 25.16
CA ALA A 364 8.77 -9.28 23.72
C ALA A 364 7.50 -9.57 22.91
N LEU A 365 6.73 -10.57 23.32
CA LEU A 365 5.45 -10.90 22.67
C LEU A 365 4.43 -9.77 22.84
N ILE A 366 4.34 -9.17 24.04
CA ILE A 366 3.46 -8.02 24.29
C ILE A 366 3.89 -6.83 23.42
N ALA A 367 5.17 -6.48 23.39
CA ALA A 367 5.68 -5.37 22.58
C ALA A 367 5.38 -5.57 21.09
N ALA A 368 5.62 -6.77 20.56
CA ALA A 368 5.29 -7.13 19.18
C ALA A 368 3.78 -7.01 18.90
N SER A 369 2.93 -7.46 19.84
CA SER A 369 1.48 -7.46 19.69
C SER A 369 0.89 -6.06 19.73
N LEU A 370 1.37 -5.21 20.66
CA LEU A 370 0.98 -3.80 20.76
C LEU A 370 1.32 -3.05 19.48
N TYR A 371 2.51 -3.29 18.90
CA TYR A 371 2.86 -2.68 17.62
C TYR A 371 1.99 -3.22 16.47
N ALA A 372 1.79 -4.55 16.41
CA ALA A 372 0.97 -5.19 15.38
C ALA A 372 -0.44 -4.60 15.29
N ALA A 373 -1.03 -4.31 16.46
CA ALA A 373 -2.36 -3.73 16.63
C ALA A 373 -2.39 -2.19 16.65
N SER A 374 -1.26 -1.50 16.42
CA SER A 374 -1.16 -0.05 16.59
C SER A 374 -2.01 0.71 15.56
N PRO A 375 -3.03 1.50 15.97
CA PRO A 375 -3.86 2.28 15.04
C PRO A 375 -3.05 3.33 14.27
N THR A 376 -1.98 3.86 14.87
CA THR A 376 -1.11 4.86 14.24
C THR A 376 -0.42 4.33 12.99
N ALA A 377 -0.10 3.03 12.96
CA ALA A 377 0.49 2.40 11.80
C ALA A 377 -0.51 2.30 10.63
N PHE A 378 -1.78 2.00 10.92
CA PHE A 378 -2.85 2.02 9.92
C PHE A 378 -3.13 3.43 9.40
N ALA A 379 -3.15 4.42 10.30
CA ALA A 379 -3.30 5.81 9.93
C ALA A 379 -2.19 6.27 8.95
N ALA A 380 -0.93 5.89 9.21
CA ALA A 380 0.17 6.20 8.31
C ALA A 380 -0.04 5.64 6.88
N HIS A 381 -0.58 4.43 6.75
CA HIS A 381 -0.94 3.88 5.44
C HIS A 381 -2.10 4.62 4.77
N PHE A 382 -3.11 5.02 5.54
CA PHE A 382 -4.28 5.76 5.05
C PHE A 382 -3.91 7.15 4.53
N PHE A 383 -3.09 7.89 5.27
CA PHE A 383 -2.57 9.19 4.82
C PHE A 383 -1.52 9.04 3.70
N GLY A 384 -0.91 7.87 3.58
CA GLY A 384 0.09 7.58 2.54
C GLY A 384 1.49 8.08 2.91
N PHE A 385 1.86 8.09 4.20
CA PHE A 385 3.18 8.52 4.69
C PHE A 385 4.28 7.49 4.42
N TYR A 386 4.44 7.11 3.16
CA TYR A 386 5.24 5.95 2.76
C TYR A 386 6.75 6.12 2.94
N THR A 387 7.28 7.29 2.64
CA THR A 387 8.69 7.64 2.91
C THR A 387 8.96 7.64 4.40
N GLN A 388 8.02 8.11 5.22
CA GLN A 388 8.13 8.04 6.68
C GLN A 388 8.09 6.60 7.19
N ILE A 389 7.13 5.77 6.75
CA ILE A 389 7.03 4.35 7.15
C ILE A 389 8.35 3.64 6.87
N PHE A 390 8.90 3.79 5.66
CA PHE A 390 10.16 3.18 5.28
C PHE A 390 11.33 3.66 6.15
N GLY A 391 11.45 4.98 6.34
CA GLY A 391 12.50 5.55 7.17
C GLY A 391 12.40 5.09 8.63
N GLN A 392 11.19 5.07 9.21
CA GLN A 392 10.96 4.62 10.57
C GLN A 392 11.25 3.14 10.74
N TRP A 393 10.90 2.32 9.74
CA TRP A 393 11.23 0.89 9.74
C TRP A 393 12.74 0.65 9.92
N LEU A 394 13.61 1.48 9.33
CA LEU A 394 15.07 1.38 9.46
C LEU A 394 15.60 1.66 10.88
N MET A 395 14.83 2.31 11.76
CA MET A 395 15.28 2.63 13.11
C MET A 395 15.45 1.38 13.97
N ALA A 396 14.54 0.40 13.84
CA ALA A 396 14.63 -0.82 14.63
C ALA A 396 15.83 -1.71 14.27
N PRO A 397 16.15 -1.95 12.97
CA PRO A 397 17.39 -2.59 12.56
C PRO A 397 18.64 -1.87 13.04
N ILE A 398 18.68 -0.53 13.00
CA ILE A 398 19.80 0.26 13.56
C ILE A 398 20.01 -0.09 15.04
N GLY A 399 18.93 -0.10 15.83
CA GLY A 399 19.00 -0.45 17.25
C GLY A 399 19.51 -1.86 17.51
N LEU A 400 18.98 -2.83 16.77
CA LEU A 400 19.40 -4.23 16.86
C LEU A 400 20.88 -4.41 16.52
N VAL A 401 21.37 -3.75 15.48
CA VAL A 401 22.78 -3.78 15.07
C VAL A 401 23.70 -3.18 16.14
N LEU A 402 23.32 -2.03 16.71
CA LEU A 402 24.11 -1.40 17.77
C LEU A 402 24.18 -2.26 19.03
N MET A 403 23.09 -2.97 19.34
CA MET A 403 23.02 -3.89 20.47
C MET A 403 23.67 -5.26 20.19
N ASP A 404 24.11 -5.57 18.97
CA ASP A 404 24.58 -6.92 18.63
C ASP A 404 26.04 -7.17 19.05
N GLU A 405 26.23 -7.86 20.17
CA GLU A 405 27.55 -8.02 20.79
C GLU A 405 28.57 -8.84 19.98
N ALA A 406 28.14 -9.60 18.97
CA ALA A 406 29.04 -10.42 18.13
C ALA A 406 29.79 -9.58 17.10
N LEU A 407 29.21 -8.45 16.69
CA LEU A 407 29.86 -7.59 15.72
C LEU A 407 30.97 -6.80 16.40
N ALA A 408 32.08 -6.56 15.72
CA ALA A 408 33.08 -5.62 16.23
C ALA A 408 32.46 -4.23 16.37
N TYR A 409 32.82 -3.48 17.43
CA TYR A 409 32.25 -2.16 17.73
C TYR A 409 32.22 -1.24 16.50
N ARG A 410 33.35 -1.13 15.77
CA ARG A 410 33.44 -0.33 14.53
C ARG A 410 32.46 -0.78 13.45
N ARG A 411 32.28 -2.10 13.27
CA ARG A 411 31.40 -2.68 12.25
C ARG A 411 29.93 -2.39 12.56
N ARG A 412 29.53 -2.41 13.84
CA ARG A 412 28.17 -2.04 14.26
C ARG A 412 27.83 -0.61 13.85
N TRP A 413 28.72 0.33 14.17
CA TRP A 413 28.52 1.74 13.85
C TRP A 413 28.59 2.02 12.34
N LEU A 414 29.42 1.29 11.59
CA LEU A 414 29.45 1.41 10.13
C LEU A 414 28.12 0.97 9.50
N ILE A 415 27.59 -0.18 9.93
CA ILE A 415 26.29 -0.68 9.43
C ILE A 415 25.17 0.26 9.87
N ALA A 416 25.15 0.70 11.12
CA ALA A 416 24.18 1.67 11.63
C ALA A 416 24.24 2.99 10.87
N GLY A 417 25.44 3.51 10.57
CA GLY A 417 25.64 4.71 9.76
C GLY A 417 25.15 4.54 8.33
N ALA A 418 25.40 3.39 7.70
CA ALA A 418 24.88 3.10 6.35
C ALA A 418 23.35 3.03 6.33
N LEU A 419 22.73 2.37 7.31
CA LEU A 419 21.27 2.33 7.45
C LEU A 419 20.68 3.72 7.74
N LEU A 420 21.35 4.53 8.58
CA LEU A 420 20.95 5.91 8.83
C LEU A 420 21.02 6.75 7.55
N LEU A 421 22.07 6.60 6.76
CA LEU A 421 22.21 7.29 5.47
C LEU A 421 21.03 6.96 4.55
N VAL A 422 20.62 5.69 4.49
CA VAL A 422 19.44 5.32 3.71
C VAL A 422 18.17 5.97 4.27
N ALA A 423 18.00 5.97 5.59
CA ALA A 423 16.85 6.61 6.24
C ALA A 423 16.80 8.13 5.98
N THR A 424 17.96 8.81 6.02
CA THR A 424 18.05 10.26 5.78
C THR A 424 17.74 10.61 4.33
N LEU A 425 18.16 9.77 3.40
CA LEU A 425 17.83 9.88 1.97
C LEU A 425 16.38 9.49 1.64
N THR A 426 15.57 9.09 2.62
CA THR A 426 14.18 8.70 2.40
C THR A 426 13.19 9.73 2.93
N HIS A 427 13.39 10.24 4.15
CA HIS A 427 12.46 11.19 4.75
C HIS A 427 13.16 12.12 5.75
N ILE A 428 12.97 13.44 5.59
CA ILE A 428 13.62 14.47 6.42
C ILE A 428 13.26 14.35 7.92
N GLY A 429 12.00 14.12 8.25
CA GLY A 429 11.57 13.98 9.66
C GLY A 429 12.19 12.75 10.34
N VAL A 430 12.41 11.68 9.58
CA VAL A 430 13.11 10.48 10.09
C VAL A 430 14.60 10.76 10.21
N ALA A 431 15.19 11.51 9.29
CA ALA A 431 16.58 11.93 9.35
C ALA A 431 16.88 12.63 10.68
N ILE A 432 16.06 13.62 11.04
CA ILE A 432 16.21 14.37 12.30
C ILE A 432 16.13 13.42 13.49
N LEU A 433 15.05 12.62 13.57
CA LEU A 433 14.84 11.70 14.69
C LEU A 433 15.97 10.67 14.81
N GLY A 434 16.37 10.06 13.69
CA GLY A 434 17.41 9.04 13.63
C GLY A 434 18.79 9.59 13.98
N CYS A 435 19.15 10.77 13.47
CA CYS A 435 20.40 11.45 13.82
C CYS A 435 20.44 11.83 15.29
N THR A 436 19.36 12.42 15.82
CA THR A 436 19.25 12.76 17.24
C THR A 436 19.38 11.52 18.11
N TRP A 437 18.67 10.44 17.77
CA TRP A 437 18.72 9.19 18.51
C TRP A 437 20.12 8.55 18.50
N LEU A 438 20.80 8.53 17.34
CA LEU A 438 22.17 8.02 17.23
C LEU A 438 23.19 8.88 17.99
N ALA A 439 23.03 10.20 17.96
CA ALA A 439 23.86 11.10 18.75
C ALA A 439 23.70 10.81 20.25
N TRP A 440 22.47 10.64 20.73
CA TRP A 440 22.22 10.25 22.12
C TRP A 440 22.80 8.86 22.46
N ALA A 441 22.60 7.86 21.59
CA ALA A 441 23.19 6.53 21.79
C ALA A 441 24.73 6.59 21.89
N TRP A 442 25.36 7.43 21.07
CA TRP A 442 26.80 7.66 21.13
C TRP A 442 27.23 8.36 22.42
N LEU A 443 26.53 9.44 22.83
CA LEU A 443 26.82 10.16 24.07
C LEU A 443 26.68 9.27 25.31
N ILE A 444 25.66 8.42 25.36
CA ILE A 444 25.43 7.48 26.47
C ILE A 444 26.52 6.40 26.53
N THR A 445 27.01 5.93 25.38
CA THR A 445 28.05 4.87 25.34
C THR A 445 29.47 5.40 25.55
N LEU A 446 29.68 6.71 25.37
CA LEU A 446 30.99 7.36 25.43
C LEU A 446 31.73 7.16 26.77
N PRO A 447 31.13 7.31 27.96
CA PRO A 447 31.81 7.08 29.23
C PRO A 447 32.26 5.61 29.40
N VAL A 448 31.41 4.67 28.97
CA VAL A 448 31.68 3.23 29.07
C VAL A 448 32.85 2.84 28.18
N GLU A 449 32.87 3.30 26.93
CA GLU A 449 33.93 2.96 25.98
C GLU A 449 35.25 3.70 26.28
N ARG A 450 35.20 4.89 26.89
CA ARG A 450 36.40 5.56 27.44
C ARG A 450 37.04 4.73 28.55
N ARG A 451 36.25 4.23 29.51
CA ARG A 451 36.74 3.34 30.59
C ARG A 451 37.33 2.04 30.05
N ARG A 452 36.81 1.53 28.92
CA ARG A 452 37.34 0.35 28.21
C ARG A 452 38.62 0.61 27.39
N GLY A 453 39.19 1.82 27.44
CA GLY A 453 40.45 2.14 26.76
C GLY A 453 40.33 2.22 25.23
N ARG A 454 39.16 2.60 24.68
CA ARG A 454 38.90 2.62 23.22
C ARG A 454 38.72 4.01 22.61
N PRO A 455 39.57 5.02 22.89
CA PRO A 455 39.39 6.39 22.37
C PRO A 455 39.42 6.46 20.85
N ARG A 456 40.27 5.64 20.18
CA ARG A 456 40.32 5.57 18.72
C ARG A 456 39.01 5.09 18.09
N ALA A 457 38.30 4.18 18.76
CA ALA A 457 37.02 3.69 18.26
C ALA A 457 35.94 4.77 18.35
N LEU A 458 35.96 5.59 19.40
CA LEU A 458 35.05 6.73 19.55
C LEU A 458 35.28 7.79 18.47
N ALA A 459 36.53 8.11 18.14
CA ALA A 459 36.87 9.02 17.05
C ALA A 459 36.39 8.49 15.69
N THR A 460 36.57 7.19 15.43
CA THR A 460 36.04 6.56 14.20
C THR A 460 34.52 6.66 14.12
N VAL A 461 33.79 6.46 15.24
CA VAL A 461 32.33 6.60 15.26
C VAL A 461 31.91 8.04 15.01
N ALA A 462 32.55 9.01 15.65
CA ALA A 462 32.29 10.42 15.40
C ALA A 462 32.50 10.78 13.92
N LEU A 463 33.57 10.26 13.30
CA LEU A 463 33.84 10.44 11.87
C LEU A 463 32.77 9.79 10.99
N ILE A 464 32.27 8.60 11.33
CA ILE A 464 31.18 7.94 10.59
C ILE A 464 29.91 8.79 10.67
N LEU A 465 29.52 9.24 11.86
CA LEU A 465 28.31 10.05 12.04
C LEU A 465 28.43 11.40 11.32
N ALA A 466 29.59 12.06 11.43
CA ALA A 466 29.88 13.30 10.72
C ALA A 466 29.86 13.09 9.20
N GLY A 467 30.45 12.00 8.71
CA GLY A 467 30.46 11.63 7.29
C GLY A 467 29.06 11.35 6.74
N VAL A 468 28.22 10.62 7.49
CA VAL A 468 26.82 10.37 7.11
C VAL A 468 26.02 11.67 7.08
N GLY A 469 26.20 12.53 8.09
CA GLY A 469 25.55 13.85 8.13
C GLY A 469 25.97 14.76 6.99
N ALA A 470 27.29 14.87 6.74
CA ALA A 470 27.84 15.66 5.64
C ALA A 470 27.38 15.13 4.26
N LEU A 471 27.38 13.80 4.07
CA LEU A 471 26.93 13.19 2.83
C LEU A 471 25.42 13.40 2.60
N ALA A 472 24.60 13.25 3.65
CA ALA A 472 23.17 13.55 3.57
C ALA A 472 22.92 15.03 3.25
N ILE A 473 23.66 15.95 3.89
CA ILE A 473 23.58 17.38 3.59
C ILE A 473 23.98 17.66 2.14
N MET A 474 25.08 17.08 1.68
CA MET A 474 25.56 17.27 0.32
C MET A 474 24.57 16.74 -0.71
N LEU A 475 24.05 15.52 -0.53
CA LEU A 475 23.12 14.88 -1.47
C LEU A 475 21.74 15.53 -1.48
N LEU A 476 21.29 16.12 -0.37
CA LEU A 476 19.95 16.68 -0.27
C LEU A 476 19.91 18.19 -0.43
N TYR A 477 20.94 18.92 0.01
CA TYR A 477 20.87 20.38 0.17
C TYR A 477 21.93 21.16 -0.60
N ALA A 478 22.95 20.53 -1.19
CA ALA A 478 23.98 21.27 -1.94
C ALA A 478 23.37 22.15 -3.04
N ASP A 479 22.39 21.61 -3.77
CA ASP A 479 21.72 22.33 -4.87
C ASP A 479 20.56 23.23 -4.41
N PHE A 480 20.05 23.03 -3.19
CA PHE A 480 18.99 23.86 -2.62
C PHE A 480 19.53 25.10 -1.91
N LEU A 481 20.76 25.02 -1.36
CA LEU A 481 21.35 26.09 -0.57
C LEU A 481 21.42 27.42 -1.35
N PRO A 482 21.80 27.45 -2.65
CA PRO A 482 21.75 28.68 -3.43
C PRO A 482 20.33 29.24 -3.57
N THR A 483 19.33 28.40 -3.85
CA THR A 483 17.91 28.81 -3.98
C THR A 483 17.34 29.31 -2.65
N ALA A 484 17.69 28.67 -1.53
CA ALA A 484 17.28 29.09 -0.20
C ALA A 484 17.90 30.43 0.20
N LEU A 485 19.19 30.64 -0.11
CA LEU A 485 19.92 31.87 0.21
C LEU A 485 19.58 33.04 -0.73
N SER A 486 19.15 32.74 -1.96
CA SER A 486 18.78 33.75 -2.97
C SER A 486 17.33 34.22 -2.90
N ARG A 487 16.44 33.51 -2.19
CA ARG A 487 15.09 34.02 -1.91
C ARG A 487 15.22 35.23 -0.96
N PRO A 488 14.88 36.45 -1.40
CA PRO A 488 14.87 37.60 -0.49
C PRO A 488 13.89 37.29 0.65
N LEU A 489 14.26 37.61 1.88
CA LEU A 489 13.38 37.58 3.07
C LEU A 489 12.10 38.45 2.92
N ASN A 490 11.93 39.11 1.77
CA ASN A 490 10.83 40.02 1.43
C ASN A 490 9.46 39.33 1.26
N GLY A 491 9.39 38.00 1.37
CA GLY A 491 8.12 37.25 1.48
C GLY A 491 7.61 37.09 2.91
N ALA A 492 8.29 37.68 3.91
CA ALA A 492 7.78 37.75 5.27
C ALA A 492 6.52 38.64 5.27
N VAL A 493 5.36 38.02 5.11
CA VAL A 493 4.09 38.61 5.56
C VAL A 493 4.33 39.08 7.00
N PRO A 494 4.14 40.37 7.32
CA PRO A 494 4.37 40.90 8.66
C PRO A 494 3.28 40.33 9.59
N THR A 495 3.47 39.11 10.08
CA THR A 495 2.70 38.58 11.20
C THR A 495 3.47 38.87 12.46
N GLY A 496 2.93 39.77 13.28
CA GLY A 496 3.54 40.25 14.52
C GLY A 496 4.12 39.14 15.38
N ALA A 497 5.32 39.42 15.91
CA ALA A 497 5.96 38.86 17.10
C ALA A 497 5.49 37.47 17.59
N ASN A 498 5.50 36.47 16.72
CA ASN A 498 5.62 35.08 17.14
C ASN A 498 7.02 34.64 16.73
N TRP A 499 7.85 34.31 17.71
CA TRP A 499 9.27 33.96 17.53
C TRP A 499 9.50 32.73 16.63
N PHE A 500 8.41 32.09 16.16
CA PHE A 500 8.39 31.12 15.07
C PHE A 500 7.19 31.40 14.12
N PRO A 501 7.32 32.29 13.13
CA PRO A 501 6.28 32.51 12.14
C PRO A 501 6.21 31.26 11.23
N GLY A 502 5.18 30.43 11.42
CA GLY A 502 4.92 29.24 10.60
C GLY A 502 5.11 27.90 11.30
N ALA A 503 5.83 27.84 12.43
CA ALA A 503 5.90 26.64 13.28
C ALA A 503 4.89 26.75 14.43
N THR A 504 3.60 26.78 14.10
CA THR A 504 2.67 26.22 15.09
C THR A 504 3.00 24.73 15.14
N PRO A 505 3.18 24.10 16.31
CA PRO A 505 3.34 22.66 16.37
C PRO A 505 2.05 22.07 15.79
N PHE A 506 2.09 21.71 14.51
CA PHE A 506 0.98 21.11 13.76
C PHE A 506 0.45 19.88 14.50
N LEU A 507 1.29 19.22 15.29
CA LEU A 507 0.88 18.18 16.22
C LEU A 507 -0.14 18.66 17.27
N ALA A 508 0.10 19.80 17.91
CA ALA A 508 -0.80 20.32 18.96
C ALA A 508 -2.12 20.83 18.37
N ARG A 509 -2.06 21.56 17.25
CA ARG A 509 -3.26 22.07 16.58
C ARG A 509 -4.04 20.95 15.88
N GLY A 510 -3.34 19.97 15.30
CA GLY A 510 -3.91 18.76 14.72
C GLY A 510 -4.52 17.85 15.77
N MET A 511 -3.89 17.67 16.94
CA MET A 511 -4.47 16.94 18.07
C MET A 511 -5.68 17.67 18.65
N LEU A 512 -5.64 19.00 18.78
CA LEU A 512 -6.79 19.79 19.22
C LEU A 512 -7.97 19.77 18.24
N LEU A 513 -7.72 19.67 16.93
CA LEU A 513 -8.77 19.55 15.91
C LEU A 513 -9.27 18.11 15.71
N ALA A 514 -8.45 17.11 16.05
CA ALA A 514 -8.84 15.71 15.97
C ALA A 514 -9.55 15.19 17.23
N PHE A 515 -9.34 15.85 18.38
CA PHE A 515 -9.86 15.42 19.69
C PHE A 515 -10.60 16.51 20.47
N GLY A 516 -10.78 17.71 19.91
CA GLY A 516 -11.66 18.77 20.40
C GLY A 516 -12.67 19.13 19.33
#